data_AF-A0A7I8JG88-F1
#
_entry.id   AF-A0A7I8JG88-F1
#
_cell.length_a   1.000
_cell.length_b   1.000
_cell.length_c   1.000
_cell.angle_alpha   90.00
_cell.angle_beta   90.00
_cell.angle_gamma   90.00
#
_symmetry.space_group_name_H-M   'P 1'
#
loop_
_entity.id
_entity.type
_entity.pdbx_description
1 polymer ?
#
loop_
_entity_poly.entity_id
_entity_poly.type
_entity_poly.pdbx_seq_one_letter_code
_entity_poly.pdbx_strand_id
1 'polypeptide(L)'
;MSCPFPEKEGRPPGCEDGEESEGCSGVQCVIGIDPDVSGGLAVLKGDTAQVFDSPHLKVLVGKTLRKRLDPRSIVHLLQSFGAPRGTTAYIEQSMPFPQDGKQGWWSGGYTYGLWIGILVASGFSVVPVSSRSWKDHFELFGSREAAIALFPSLESQLRRKKDHGRAEALLIAAYGKGLGGKK
;
A
#
# COMPACT_ATOMS: atom_id res chain seq x y z
N MET A 1 -0.61 5.38 11.95
CA MET A 1 -1.91 4.84 12.40
C MET A 1 -1.72 3.35 12.63
N SER A 2 -1.45 2.95 13.86
CA SER A 2 -1.20 1.55 14.22
C SER A 2 -2.36 1.02 15.03
N CYS A 3 -2.92 -0.12 14.62
CA CYS A 3 -3.72 -0.95 15.52
C CYS A 3 -2.87 -2.10 16.01
N PRO A 4 -2.85 -2.32 17.32
CA PRO A 4 -3.23 -3.61 17.82
C PRO A 4 -4.63 -3.44 18.39
N PHE A 5 -5.62 -4.09 17.77
CA PHE A 5 -6.78 -4.48 18.56
C PHE A 5 -6.25 -5.50 19.57
N PRO A 6 -6.41 -5.28 20.89
CA PRO A 6 -6.04 -6.30 21.85
C PRO A 6 -6.84 -7.56 21.50
N GLU A 7 -6.14 -8.65 21.22
CA GLU A 7 -6.73 -9.97 21.12
C GLU A 7 -7.29 -10.32 22.50
N LYS A 8 -8.55 -9.97 22.74
CA LYS A 8 -9.33 -10.59 23.81
C LYS A 8 -10.23 -11.63 23.18
N GLU A 9 -9.65 -12.79 22.87
CA GLU A 9 -10.43 -14.01 22.90
C GLU A 9 -10.90 -14.26 24.33
N GLY A 10 -12.20 -14.48 24.50
CA GLY A 10 -12.75 -14.92 25.77
C GLY A 10 -12.19 -16.29 26.11
N ARG A 11 -11.27 -16.35 27.09
CA ARG A 11 -10.85 -17.59 27.75
C ARG A 11 -11.26 -17.53 29.23
N PRO A 12 -11.89 -18.57 29.79
CA PRO A 12 -12.20 -18.63 31.22
C PRO A 12 -10.90 -18.74 32.04
N PRO A 13 -10.89 -18.34 33.32
CA PRO A 13 -9.67 -18.27 34.12
C PRO A 13 -9.26 -19.68 34.58
N GLY A 14 -8.04 -20.10 34.26
CA GLY A 14 -7.47 -21.32 34.84
C GLY A 14 -6.19 -21.80 34.15
N CYS A 15 -5.12 -21.83 34.94
CA CYS A 15 -3.86 -22.55 34.77
C CYS A 15 -2.78 -21.90 33.89
N GLU A 16 -1.72 -21.49 34.60
CA GLU A 16 -0.40 -21.11 34.09
C GLU A 16 0.24 -22.32 33.41
N ASP A 17 0.80 -22.13 32.22
CA ASP A 17 2.01 -22.80 31.76
C ASP A 17 2.65 -21.89 30.71
N GLY A 18 3.96 -21.67 30.86
CA GLY A 18 4.74 -20.85 29.96
C GLY A 18 4.88 -21.51 28.60
N GLU A 19 4.55 -20.76 27.55
CA GLU A 19 5.10 -20.98 26.23
C GLU A 19 5.71 -19.66 25.78
N GLU A 20 7.03 -19.61 25.85
CA GLU A 20 7.83 -18.64 25.13
C GLU A 20 7.41 -18.73 23.65
N SER A 21 6.77 -17.68 23.15
CA SER A 21 6.54 -17.54 21.72
C SER A 21 7.91 -17.48 21.05
N GLU A 22 8.34 -18.61 20.51
CA GLU A 22 9.46 -18.70 19.58
C GLU A 22 9.26 -17.61 18.54
N GLY A 23 10.14 -16.61 18.58
CA GLY A 23 10.15 -15.52 17.62
C GLY A 23 10.37 -16.13 16.24
N CYS A 24 9.32 -16.15 15.42
CA CYS A 24 9.52 -16.21 13.99
C CYS A 24 10.48 -15.08 13.65
N SER A 25 11.67 -15.41 13.17
CA SER A 25 12.50 -14.50 12.39
C SER A 25 11.72 -14.19 11.11
N GLY A 26 10.67 -13.40 11.28
CA GLY A 26 9.60 -13.21 10.33
C GLY A 26 10.18 -12.54 9.10
N VAL A 27 9.97 -13.16 7.94
CA VAL A 27 10.30 -12.57 6.65
C VAL A 27 9.74 -11.15 6.64
N GLN A 28 10.64 -10.16 6.61
CA GLN A 28 10.28 -8.76 6.66
C GLN A 28 9.36 -8.46 5.47
N CYS A 29 8.10 -8.14 5.77
CA CYS A 29 7.08 -7.82 4.79
C CYS A 29 6.79 -6.32 4.86
N VAL A 30 6.73 -5.67 3.71
CA VAL A 30 6.37 -4.25 3.58
C VAL A 30 5.39 -4.09 2.43
N ILE A 31 4.36 -3.28 2.64
CA ILE A 31 3.37 -2.95 1.63
C ILE A 31 3.54 -1.48 1.23
N GLY A 32 3.47 -1.19 -0.07
CA GLY A 32 3.45 0.18 -0.61
C GLY A 32 2.17 0.44 -1.40
N ILE A 33 1.56 1.61 -1.21
CA ILE A 33 0.25 1.97 -1.78
C ILE A 33 0.32 3.34 -2.42
N ASP A 34 0.03 3.39 -3.72
CA ASP A 34 -0.45 4.60 -4.39
C ASP A 34 -1.98 4.60 -4.31
N PRO A 35 -2.60 5.50 -3.53
CA PRO A 35 -4.01 5.44 -3.18
C PRO A 35 -4.95 5.83 -4.33
N ASP A 36 -4.45 6.31 -5.46
CA ASP A 36 -5.29 6.76 -6.56
C ASP A 36 -6.05 5.62 -7.24
N VAL A 37 -7.15 5.97 -7.94
CA VAL A 37 -7.98 4.98 -8.66
C VAL A 37 -7.20 4.26 -9.77
N SER A 38 -6.22 4.95 -10.37
CA SER A 38 -5.26 4.37 -11.32
C SER A 38 -3.91 4.02 -10.68
N GLY A 39 -3.83 4.09 -9.36
CA GLY A 39 -2.65 3.76 -8.60
C GLY A 39 -2.38 2.26 -8.56
N GLY A 40 -1.57 1.85 -7.59
CA GLY A 40 -1.15 0.48 -7.44
C GLY A 40 -0.88 0.08 -6.00
N LEU A 41 -0.68 -1.22 -5.84
CA LEU A 41 -0.29 -1.85 -4.60
C LEU A 41 0.95 -2.70 -4.88
N ALA A 42 1.95 -2.59 -4.01
CA ALA A 42 3.15 -3.41 -4.04
C ALA A 42 3.35 -4.14 -2.71
N VAL A 43 3.89 -5.35 -2.78
CA VAL A 43 4.28 -6.15 -1.61
C VAL A 43 5.74 -6.57 -1.78
N LEU A 44 6.56 -6.25 -0.79
CA LEU A 44 7.94 -6.70 -0.68
C LEU A 44 8.02 -7.73 0.45
N LYS A 45 8.39 -8.97 0.13
CA LYS A 45 8.52 -10.07 1.09
C LYS A 45 9.89 -10.71 0.95
N GLY A 46 10.79 -10.40 1.89
CA GLY A 46 12.22 -10.74 1.74
C GLY A 46 12.77 -10.11 0.46
N ASP A 47 13.29 -10.94 -0.45
CA ASP A 47 13.85 -10.50 -1.74
C ASP A 47 12.83 -10.54 -2.89
N THR A 48 11.60 -10.96 -2.62
CA THR A 48 10.54 -11.04 -3.64
C THR A 48 9.69 -9.78 -3.62
N ALA A 49 9.31 -9.31 -4.82
CA ALA A 49 8.45 -8.16 -5.02
C ALA A 49 7.27 -8.53 -5.94
N GLN A 50 6.08 -8.07 -5.60
CA GLN A 50 4.87 -8.25 -6.40
C GLN A 50 4.14 -6.91 -6.53
N VAL A 51 3.46 -6.71 -7.67
CA VAL A 51 2.71 -5.48 -7.98
C VAL A 51 1.35 -5.77 -8.55
N PHE A 52 0.41 -4.91 -8.20
CA PHE A 52 -0.99 -5.01 -8.61
C PHE A 52 -1.52 -3.61 -8.93
N ASP A 53 -2.42 -3.52 -9.90
CA ASP A 53 -3.22 -2.30 -10.08
C ASP A 53 -4.23 -2.18 -8.94
N SER A 54 -4.58 -0.95 -8.56
CA SER A 54 -5.70 -0.72 -7.64
C SER A 54 -7.00 -1.32 -8.21
N PRO A 55 -7.62 -2.31 -7.53
CA PRO A 55 -8.89 -2.89 -7.96
C PRO A 55 -9.98 -1.81 -8.03
N HIS A 56 -10.65 -1.71 -9.17
CA HIS A 56 -11.67 -0.70 -9.41
C HIS A 56 -12.79 -1.19 -10.32
N LEU A 57 -13.97 -0.60 -10.13
CA LEU A 57 -15.18 -0.85 -10.90
C LEU A 57 -15.62 0.44 -11.59
N LYS A 58 -16.44 0.30 -12.65
CA LYS A 58 -17.11 1.42 -13.30
C LYS A 58 -18.49 1.60 -12.67
N VAL A 59 -18.72 2.77 -12.07
CA VAL A 59 -19.96 3.11 -11.36
C VAL A 59 -20.59 4.34 -12.02
N LEU A 60 -21.90 4.31 -12.21
CA LEU A 60 -22.64 5.45 -12.75
C LEU A 60 -22.81 6.50 -11.64
N VAL A 61 -22.25 7.70 -11.86
CA VAL A 61 -22.38 8.85 -10.94
C VAL A 61 -23.12 9.95 -11.69
N GLY A 62 -24.40 10.13 -11.35
CA GLY A 62 -25.31 10.96 -12.15
C GLY A 62 -25.48 10.36 -13.54
N LYS A 63 -25.02 11.07 -14.58
CA LYS A 63 -25.08 10.62 -15.98
C LYS A 63 -23.74 10.11 -16.52
N THR A 64 -22.67 10.13 -15.72
CA THR A 64 -21.31 9.83 -16.17
C THR A 64 -20.80 8.55 -15.52
N LEU A 65 -20.25 7.65 -16.34
CA LEU A 65 -19.59 6.45 -15.84
C LEU A 65 -18.19 6.82 -15.31
N ARG A 66 -17.95 6.55 -14.03
CA ARG A 66 -16.69 6.89 -13.34
C ARG A 66 -16.05 5.65 -12.73
N LYS A 67 -14.72 5.63 -12.67
CA LYS A 67 -14.00 4.59 -11.94
C LYS A 67 -14.07 4.86 -10.44
N ARG A 68 -14.28 3.81 -9.65
CA ARG A 68 -14.24 3.82 -8.18
C ARG A 68 -13.50 2.58 -7.71
N LEU A 69 -12.73 2.71 -6.63
CA LEU A 69 -12.10 1.56 -6.00
C LEU A 69 -13.15 0.51 -5.63
N ASP A 70 -12.75 -0.75 -5.69
CA ASP A 70 -13.55 -1.90 -5.28
C ASP A 70 -13.04 -2.42 -3.93
N PRO A 71 -13.66 -2.01 -2.80
CA PRO A 71 -13.20 -2.39 -1.47
C PRO A 71 -13.14 -3.91 -1.28
N ARG A 72 -14.09 -4.65 -1.87
CA ARG A 72 -14.17 -6.10 -1.72
C ARG A 72 -12.98 -6.78 -2.39
N SER A 73 -12.68 -6.39 -3.62
CA SER A 73 -11.53 -6.90 -4.35
C SER A 73 -10.20 -6.50 -3.69
N ILE A 74 -10.12 -5.30 -3.11
CA ILE A 74 -8.96 -4.87 -2.33
C ILE A 74 -8.75 -5.79 -1.11
N VAL A 75 -9.80 -6.05 -0.33
CA VAL A 75 -9.71 -6.93 0.86
C VAL A 75 -9.26 -8.34 0.47
N HIS A 76 -9.86 -8.93 -0.56
CA HIS A 76 -9.45 -10.25 -1.05
C HIS A 76 -7.99 -10.27 -1.54
N LEU A 77 -7.56 -9.20 -2.22
CA LEU A 77 -6.18 -9.05 -2.68
C LEU A 77 -5.21 -8.96 -1.49
N LEU A 78 -5.53 -8.16 -0.47
CA LEU A 78 -4.70 -8.07 0.73
C LEU A 78 -4.58 -9.41 1.48
N GLN A 79 -5.68 -10.17 1.55
CA GLN A 79 -5.70 -11.49 2.17
C GLN A 79 -4.85 -12.51 1.40
N SER A 80 -4.79 -12.43 0.07
CA SER A 80 -4.05 -13.39 -0.77
C SER A 80 -2.53 -13.32 -0.58
N PHE A 81 -2.01 -12.21 -0.03
CA PHE A 81 -0.57 -12.05 0.22
C PHE A 81 -0.05 -12.87 1.40
N GLY A 82 -0.94 -13.27 2.32
CA GLY A 82 -0.54 -13.93 3.57
C GLY A 82 0.47 -13.10 4.37
N ALA A 83 0.32 -11.78 4.35
CA ALA A 83 1.17 -10.86 5.12
C ALA A 83 0.78 -10.94 6.61
N PRO A 84 1.73 -11.06 7.55
CA PRO A 84 1.43 -11.12 8.98
C PRO A 84 0.69 -9.87 9.48
N ARG A 85 -0.13 -10.03 10.52
CA ARG A 85 -0.71 -8.89 11.26
C ARG A 85 0.41 -7.99 11.77
N GLY A 86 0.18 -6.67 11.76
CA GLY A 86 1.18 -5.68 12.11
C GLY A 86 2.17 -5.34 10.99
N THR A 87 2.13 -6.03 9.83
CA THR A 87 2.89 -5.64 8.63
C THR A 87 2.66 -4.16 8.34
N THR A 88 3.74 -3.43 8.05
CA THR A 88 3.67 -1.99 7.80
C THR A 88 3.29 -1.72 6.35
N ALA A 89 2.24 -0.93 6.16
CA ALA A 89 1.78 -0.43 4.88
C ALA A 89 2.09 1.06 4.78
N TYR A 90 3.00 1.40 3.86
CA TYR A 90 3.32 2.78 3.51
C TYR A 90 2.37 3.24 2.41
N ILE A 91 1.73 4.38 2.61
CA ILE A 91 0.73 4.92 1.70
C ILE A 91 1.09 6.36 1.35
N GLU A 92 1.08 6.71 0.06
CA GLU A 92 1.27 8.10 -0.33
C GLU A 92 0.16 8.97 0.29
N GLN A 93 0.56 10.05 0.94
CA GLN A 93 -0.36 11.01 1.52
C GLN A 93 -1.05 11.82 0.42
N SER A 94 -2.38 11.74 0.38
CA SER A 94 -3.16 12.58 -0.53
C SER A 94 -3.00 14.05 -0.15
N MET A 95 -2.56 14.85 -1.11
CA MET A 95 -2.37 16.29 -0.96
C MET A 95 -3.21 17.00 -2.02
N PRO A 96 -4.28 17.74 -1.64
CA PRO A 96 -5.09 18.47 -2.62
C PRO A 96 -4.24 19.53 -3.31
N PHE A 97 -4.26 19.56 -4.64
CA PHE A 97 -3.52 20.57 -5.40
C PHE A 97 -4.43 21.78 -5.70
N PRO A 98 -3.95 23.03 -5.60
CA PRO A 98 -4.79 24.22 -5.81
C PRO A 98 -5.50 24.29 -7.16
N GLN A 99 -4.94 23.63 -8.18
CA GLN A 99 -5.49 23.60 -9.54
C GLN A 99 -6.57 22.52 -9.72
N ASP A 100 -6.72 21.60 -8.77
CA ASP A 100 -7.75 20.58 -8.82
C ASP A 100 -9.13 21.19 -8.55
N GLY A 101 -10.13 20.68 -9.26
CA GLY A 101 -11.52 21.00 -8.95
C GLY A 101 -12.00 20.35 -7.65
N LYS A 102 -13.10 20.86 -7.09
CA LYS A 102 -13.76 20.30 -5.87
C LYS A 102 -13.96 18.79 -5.92
N GLN A 103 -14.33 18.27 -7.10
CA GLN A 103 -14.53 16.85 -7.32
C GLN A 103 -13.23 16.04 -7.23
N GLY A 104 -12.10 16.62 -7.64
CA GLY A 104 -10.76 16.02 -7.53
C GLY A 104 -10.35 15.90 -6.06
N TRP A 105 -10.46 16.99 -5.30
CA TRP A 105 -10.19 16.99 -3.85
C TRP A 105 -11.02 15.95 -3.10
N TRP A 106 -12.33 15.91 -3.37
CA TRP A 106 -13.20 14.91 -2.76
C TRP A 106 -12.79 13.49 -3.16
N SER A 107 -12.46 13.26 -4.44
CA SER A 107 -12.09 11.93 -4.92
C SER A 107 -10.77 11.45 -4.31
N GLY A 108 -9.75 12.30 -4.23
CA GLY A 108 -8.47 11.96 -3.62
C GLY A 108 -8.59 11.68 -2.12
N GLY A 109 -9.32 12.53 -1.40
CA GLY A 109 -9.60 12.30 0.03
C GLY A 109 -10.40 11.02 0.26
N TYR A 110 -11.40 10.73 -0.59
CA TYR A 110 -12.20 9.51 -0.52
C TYR A 110 -11.36 8.25 -0.72
N THR A 111 -10.53 8.19 -1.76
CA THR A 111 -9.71 7.00 -2.04
C THR A 111 -8.65 6.79 -0.97
N TYR A 112 -8.00 7.87 -0.52
CA TYR A 112 -7.02 7.83 0.57
C TYR A 112 -7.63 7.29 1.88
N GLY A 113 -8.78 7.84 2.29
CA GLY A 113 -9.48 7.39 3.50
C GLY A 113 -9.95 5.94 3.40
N LEU A 114 -10.44 5.52 2.21
CA LEU A 114 -10.87 4.15 1.97
C LEU A 114 -9.71 3.15 2.11
N TRP A 115 -8.55 3.46 1.54
CA TRP A 115 -7.34 2.65 1.71
C TRP A 115 -6.92 2.53 3.16
N ILE A 116 -6.84 3.66 3.89
CA ILE A 116 -6.49 3.65 5.32
C ILE A 116 -7.45 2.74 6.10
N GLY A 117 -8.76 2.91 5.91
CA GLY A 117 -9.78 2.13 6.60
C GLY A 117 -9.63 0.63 6.33
N ILE A 118 -9.45 0.24 5.06
CA ILE A 118 -9.26 -1.16 4.68
C ILE A 118 -7.98 -1.73 5.28
N LEU A 119 -6.86 -1.02 5.20
CA LEU A 119 -5.56 -1.50 5.69
C LEU A 119 -5.59 -1.70 7.21
N VAL A 120 -6.11 -0.72 7.95
CA VAL A 120 -6.23 -0.79 9.40
C VAL A 120 -7.19 -1.91 9.83
N ALA A 121 -8.36 -2.02 9.19
CA ALA A 121 -9.31 -3.10 9.46
C ALA A 121 -8.73 -4.49 9.13
N SER A 122 -7.81 -4.56 8.17
CA SER A 122 -7.09 -5.79 7.81
C SER A 122 -5.93 -6.12 8.77
N GLY A 123 -5.69 -5.29 9.78
CA GLY A 123 -4.66 -5.51 10.80
C GLY A 123 -3.26 -5.03 10.42
N PHE A 124 -3.13 -4.16 9.41
CA PHE A 124 -1.85 -3.55 9.04
C PHE A 124 -1.57 -2.26 9.82
N SER A 125 -0.29 -1.97 10.03
CA SER A 125 0.17 -0.69 10.56
C SER A 125 0.34 0.29 9.41
N VAL A 126 -0.42 1.39 9.39
CA VAL A 126 -0.40 2.34 8.27
C VAL A 126 0.50 3.54 8.56
N VAL A 127 1.43 3.81 7.66
CA VAL A 127 2.36 4.94 7.70
C VAL A 127 2.17 5.82 6.46
N PRO A 128 1.56 7.01 6.61
CA PRO A 128 1.53 8.00 5.54
C PRO A 128 2.93 8.47 5.16
N VAL A 129 3.21 8.60 3.87
CA VAL A 129 4.47 9.13 3.33
C VAL A 129 4.16 10.27 2.37
N SER A 130 4.84 11.40 2.51
CA SER A 130 4.66 12.51 1.57
C SER A 130 5.28 12.16 0.21
N SER A 131 4.64 12.59 -0.88
CA SER A 131 5.17 12.38 -2.24
C SER A 131 6.59 12.93 -2.41
N ARG A 132 6.85 14.08 -1.78
CA ARG A 132 8.18 14.70 -1.75
C ARG A 132 9.24 13.80 -1.11
N SER A 133 8.95 13.23 0.05
CA SER A 133 9.92 12.45 0.83
C SER A 133 10.48 11.25 0.05
N TRP A 134 9.61 10.45 -0.57
CA TRP A 134 10.06 9.27 -1.31
C TRP A 134 10.61 9.64 -2.70
N LYS A 135 10.09 10.68 -3.36
CA LYS A 135 10.61 11.14 -4.66
C LYS A 135 12.00 11.74 -4.54
N ASP A 136 12.25 12.54 -3.50
CA ASP A 136 13.56 13.11 -3.22
C ASP A 136 14.58 12.02 -2.86
N HIS A 137 14.16 10.99 -2.10
CA HIS A 137 15.01 9.85 -1.71
C HIS A 137 15.58 9.07 -2.92
N PHE A 138 14.80 8.92 -3.98
CA PHE A 138 15.22 8.21 -5.20
C PHE A 138 15.69 9.14 -6.33
N GLU A 139 15.83 10.44 -6.09
CA GLU A 139 16.30 11.45 -7.07
C GLU A 139 15.53 11.36 -8.42
N LEU A 140 14.20 11.24 -8.35
CA LEU A 140 13.40 10.80 -9.48
C LEU A 140 13.16 11.89 -10.54
N PHE A 141 13.50 11.57 -11.78
CA PHE A 141 12.93 12.18 -12.99
C PHE A 141 11.73 11.39 -13.55
N GLY A 142 11.62 10.10 -13.18
CA GLY A 142 10.54 9.21 -13.63
C GLY A 142 10.42 7.95 -12.75
N SER A 143 9.20 7.70 -12.25
CA SER A 143 8.95 6.61 -11.29
C SER A 143 9.14 5.21 -11.89
N ARG A 144 8.85 5.02 -13.18
CA ARG A 144 8.94 3.68 -13.80
C ARG A 144 10.37 3.26 -14.01
N GLU A 145 11.20 4.16 -14.50
CA GLU A 145 12.61 3.93 -14.81
C GLU A 145 13.37 3.58 -13.52
N ALA A 146 13.09 4.29 -12.43
CA ALA A 146 13.66 3.98 -11.11
C ALA A 146 13.14 2.66 -10.52
N ALA A 147 11.84 2.37 -10.65
CA ALA A 147 11.28 1.10 -10.18
C ALA A 147 11.89 -0.09 -10.94
N ILE A 148 12.12 0.04 -12.25
CA ILE A 148 12.78 -0.99 -13.08
C ILE A 148 14.25 -1.17 -12.66
N ALA A 149 14.96 -0.07 -12.35
CA ALA A 149 16.35 -0.15 -11.89
C ALA A 149 16.47 -0.89 -10.55
N LEU A 150 15.51 -0.68 -9.62
CA LEU A 150 15.47 -1.36 -8.33
C LEU A 150 14.94 -2.80 -8.41
N PHE A 151 13.99 -3.06 -9.32
CA PHE A 151 13.30 -4.34 -9.46
C PHE A 151 13.32 -4.83 -10.92
N PRO A 152 14.49 -5.23 -11.46
CA PRO A 152 14.62 -5.59 -12.88
C PRO A 152 13.75 -6.79 -13.27
N SER A 153 13.44 -7.69 -12.34
CA SER A 153 12.54 -8.82 -12.58
C SER A 153 11.09 -8.42 -12.88
N LEU A 154 10.69 -7.19 -12.52
CA LEU A 154 9.34 -6.66 -12.75
C LEU A 154 9.24 -5.77 -14.00
N GLU A 155 10.31 -5.64 -14.79
CA GLU A 155 10.34 -4.76 -15.97
C GLU A 155 9.13 -4.99 -16.90
N SER A 156 8.82 -6.25 -17.22
CA SER A 156 7.71 -6.62 -18.11
C SER A 156 6.35 -6.11 -17.61
N GLN A 157 6.20 -5.86 -16.31
CA GLN A 157 4.98 -5.38 -15.66
C GLN A 157 4.91 -3.84 -15.54
N LEU A 158 6.00 -3.13 -15.88
CA LEU A 158 6.16 -1.68 -15.71
C LEU A 158 6.39 -0.92 -17.04
N ARG A 159 6.39 -1.61 -18.19
CA ARG A 159 6.74 -1.02 -19.50
C ARG A 159 5.77 0.06 -19.99
N ARG A 160 4.46 -0.06 -19.72
CA ARG A 160 3.46 0.81 -20.35
C ARG A 160 3.32 2.11 -19.56
N LYS A 161 2.88 3.18 -20.22
CA LYS A 161 2.63 4.48 -19.55
C LYS A 161 1.57 4.38 -18.44
N LYS A 162 0.61 3.46 -18.60
CA LYS A 162 -0.43 3.20 -17.60
C LYS A 162 0.04 2.44 -16.36
N ASP A 163 1.26 1.91 -16.36
CA ASP A 163 1.80 1.13 -15.24
C ASP A 163 2.51 2.03 -14.19
N HIS A 164 2.33 3.36 -14.25
CA HIS A 164 2.92 4.31 -13.31
C HIS A 164 2.49 4.06 -11.87
N GLY A 165 1.21 3.76 -11.61
CA GLY A 165 0.73 3.48 -10.26
C GLY A 165 1.39 2.26 -9.61
N ARG A 166 1.71 1.23 -10.40
CA ARG A 166 2.49 0.07 -9.93
C ARG A 166 3.93 0.46 -9.56
N ALA A 167 4.54 1.32 -10.39
CA ALA A 167 5.88 1.81 -10.14
C ALA A 167 5.94 2.70 -8.89
N GLU A 168 4.99 3.61 -8.71
CA GLU A 168 4.91 4.46 -7.52
C GLU A 168 4.67 3.61 -6.25
N ALA A 169 3.77 2.63 -6.30
CA ALA A 169 3.57 1.69 -5.20
C ALA A 169 4.83 0.91 -4.82
N LEU A 170 5.62 0.45 -5.81
CA LEU A 170 6.91 -0.21 -5.58
C LEU A 170 7.91 0.71 -4.89
N LEU A 171 8.03 1.93 -5.38
CA LEU A 171 8.97 2.91 -4.82
C LEU A 171 8.56 3.30 -3.39
N ILE A 172 7.27 3.46 -3.11
CA ILE A 172 6.77 3.71 -1.75
C ILE A 172 7.11 2.53 -0.82
N ALA A 173 6.93 1.27 -1.27
CA ALA A 173 7.32 0.10 -0.49
C ALA A 173 8.84 0.04 -0.27
N ALA A 174 9.63 0.33 -1.32
CA ALA A 174 11.08 0.34 -1.26
C ALA A 174 11.61 1.42 -0.30
N TYR A 175 11.02 2.62 -0.34
CA TYR A 175 11.30 3.71 0.61
C TYR A 175 11.04 3.26 2.05
N GLY A 176 9.88 2.65 2.30
CA GLY A 176 9.51 2.13 3.62
C GLY A 176 10.39 0.99 4.12
N LYS A 177 10.98 0.20 3.20
CA LYS A 177 11.98 -0.84 3.52
C LYS A 177 13.40 -0.26 3.69
N GLY A 178 13.63 1.01 3.34
CA GLY A 178 14.96 1.63 3.37
C GLY A 178 15.87 1.25 2.21
N LEU A 179 15.31 0.85 1.07
CA LEU A 179 16.06 0.52 -0.13
C LEU A 179 16.46 1.78 -0.91
N GLY A 180 17.62 1.75 -1.55
CA GLY A 180 17.95 2.61 -2.69
C GLY A 180 18.09 4.12 -2.44
N GLY A 181 18.44 4.56 -1.22
CA GLY A 181 18.77 5.97 -0.97
C GLY A 181 20.01 6.17 -0.10
N LYS A 182 20.46 7.43 0.01
CA LYS A 182 21.68 7.80 0.73
C LYS A 182 21.60 7.41 2.21
N LYS A 183 22.67 6.79 2.71
CA LYS A 183 23.03 6.80 4.14
C LYS A 183 23.39 8.21 4.57
#